data_AF-D3S4F6-F1
#
_entry.id   AF-D3S4F6-F1
#
_cell.length_a   1.000
_cell.length_b   1.000
_cell.length_c   1.000
_cell.angle_alpha   90.00
_cell.angle_beta   90.00
_cell.angle_gamma   90.00
#
_symmetry.space_group_name_H-M   'P 1'
#
loop_
_entity.id
_entity.type
_entity.pdbx_description
1 polymer ?
#
loop_
_entity_poly.entity_id
_entity_poly.type
_entity_poly.pdbx_seq_one_letter_code
_entity_poly.pdbx_strand_id
1 'polypeptide(L)'
;MFNPLDFIDVAEFLEESKLDKKEAKNRTIIGRYYYASFLFLREILKENLKNYNSKEVKEFLYLIELSNSHKIILDFLNVLKKEDGKFRRVYNALSILRDLRNASDYELENPARIKSIKEMVDFNNNYYVGLSKNKYRIIVNSKSDIENILKDISKVNKILREI
;
A
#
# COMPACT_ATOMS: atom_id res chain seq x y z
N MET A 1 -4.96 -11.22 13.84
CA MET A 1 -4.78 -10.59 12.51
C MET A 1 -5.41 -9.21 12.60
N PHE A 2 -4.73 -8.14 12.19
CA PHE A 2 -5.31 -6.80 12.20
C PHE A 2 -6.29 -6.65 11.03
N ASN A 3 -7.45 -6.07 11.27
CA ASN A 3 -8.42 -5.79 10.23
C ASN A 3 -8.05 -4.48 9.51
N PRO A 4 -7.81 -4.49 8.18
CA PRO A 4 -7.49 -3.27 7.43
C PRO A 4 -8.54 -2.16 7.58
N LEU A 5 -9.81 -2.51 7.85
CA LEU A 5 -10.88 -1.54 8.05
C LEU A 5 -10.70 -0.72 9.33
N ASP A 6 -10.15 -1.30 10.40
CA ASP A 6 -9.91 -0.57 11.65
C ASP A 6 -8.99 0.65 11.42
N PHE A 7 -8.06 0.55 10.47
CA PHE A 7 -7.22 1.68 10.08
C PHE A 7 -8.01 2.76 9.34
N ILE A 8 -8.97 2.38 8.50
CA ILE A 8 -9.84 3.32 7.79
C ILE A 8 -10.77 4.03 8.77
N ASP A 9 -11.36 3.30 9.71
CA ASP A 9 -12.25 3.88 10.72
C ASP A 9 -11.52 4.96 11.54
N VAL A 10 -10.27 4.69 11.95
CA VAL A 10 -9.44 5.69 12.63
C VAL A 10 -9.12 6.89 11.73
N ALA A 11 -8.85 6.67 10.44
CA ALA A 11 -8.57 7.74 9.50
C ALA A 11 -9.78 8.68 9.33
N GLU A 12 -10.97 8.11 9.17
CA GLU A 12 -12.22 8.85 8.96
C GLU A 12 -12.66 9.57 10.23
N PHE A 13 -12.56 8.92 11.40
CA PHE A 13 -12.79 9.56 12.69
C PHE A 13 -11.90 10.81 12.90
N LEU A 14 -10.60 10.69 12.58
CA LEU A 14 -9.67 11.82 12.69
C LEU A 14 -9.99 12.92 11.67
N GLU A 15 -10.40 12.57 10.46
CA GLU A 15 -10.81 13.52 9.42
C GLU A 15 -11.95 14.42 9.93
N GLU A 16 -12.97 13.82 10.57
CA GLU A 16 -14.15 14.49 11.13
C GLU A 16 -13.90 15.21 12.46
N SER A 17 -12.83 14.85 13.17
CA SER A 17 -12.51 15.44 14.47
C SER A 17 -12.11 16.92 14.37
N LYS A 18 -12.58 17.72 15.34
CA LYS A 18 -12.24 19.15 15.52
C LYS A 18 -10.91 19.37 16.24
N LEU A 19 -9.93 18.51 16.02
CA LEU A 19 -8.61 18.64 16.63
C LEU A 19 -7.80 19.77 15.97
N ASP A 20 -7.29 20.70 16.77
CA ASP A 20 -6.48 21.83 16.29
C ASP A 20 -5.08 21.43 15.82
N LYS A 21 -4.62 20.22 16.16
CA LYS A 21 -3.30 19.67 15.78
C LYS A 21 -3.32 19.10 14.36
N LYS A 22 -3.52 19.96 13.35
CA LYS A 22 -3.68 19.58 11.93
C LYS A 22 -2.55 18.71 11.40
N GLU A 23 -1.30 19.11 11.60
CA GLU A 23 -0.15 18.34 11.14
C GLU A 23 -0.14 16.90 11.70
N ALA A 24 -0.19 16.75 13.02
CA ALA A 24 -0.18 15.43 13.67
C ALA A 24 -1.36 14.55 13.21
N LYS A 25 -2.53 15.18 13.06
CA LYS A 25 -3.75 14.54 12.55
C LYS A 25 -3.56 14.02 11.12
N ASN A 26 -3.09 14.87 10.21
CA ASN A 26 -2.91 14.52 8.80
C ASN A 26 -1.82 13.46 8.61
N ARG A 27 -0.69 13.58 9.33
CA ARG A 27 0.36 12.55 9.35
C ARG A 27 -0.19 11.19 9.77
N THR A 28 -1.00 11.17 10.83
CA THR A 28 -1.66 9.94 11.32
C THR A 28 -2.60 9.35 10.27
N ILE A 29 -3.49 10.17 9.70
CA ILE A 29 -4.44 9.73 8.66
C ILE A 29 -3.72 9.12 7.45
N ILE A 30 -2.65 9.75 6.98
CA ILE A 30 -1.83 9.25 5.88
C ILE A 30 -1.25 7.86 6.21
N GLY A 31 -0.67 7.72 7.42
CA GLY A 31 -0.15 6.44 7.90
C GLY A 31 -1.22 5.35 7.92
N ARG A 32 -2.45 5.68 8.36
CA ARG A 32 -3.58 4.75 8.36
C ARG A 32 -3.98 4.28 6.97
N TYR A 33 -4.09 5.19 5.99
CA TYR A 33 -4.38 4.80 4.60
C TYR A 33 -3.30 3.89 4.00
N TYR A 34 -2.02 4.12 4.32
CA TYR A 34 -0.95 3.23 3.90
C TYR A 34 -1.09 1.83 4.50
N TYR A 35 -1.23 1.71 5.83
CA TYR A 35 -1.35 0.41 6.48
C TYR A 35 -2.58 -0.36 6.03
N ALA A 36 -3.74 0.31 5.89
CA ALA A 36 -4.94 -0.30 5.34
C ALA A 36 -4.69 -0.88 3.94
N SER A 37 -4.06 -0.10 3.05
CA SER A 37 -3.74 -0.52 1.68
C SER A 37 -2.76 -1.69 1.63
N PHE A 38 -1.71 -1.63 2.44
CA PHE A 38 -0.68 -2.67 2.51
C PHE A 38 -1.25 -3.99 3.03
N LEU A 39 -1.98 -3.96 4.15
CA LEU A 39 -2.58 -5.14 4.74
C LEU A 39 -3.63 -5.74 3.82
N PHE A 40 -4.46 -4.91 3.18
CA PHE A 40 -5.44 -5.35 2.20
C PHE A 40 -4.80 -6.17 1.06
N LEU A 41 -3.72 -5.64 0.45
CA LEU A 41 -2.98 -6.34 -0.60
C LEU A 41 -2.35 -7.63 -0.08
N ARG A 42 -1.75 -7.59 1.11
CA ARG A 42 -1.12 -8.76 1.71
C ARG A 42 -2.12 -9.89 1.92
N GLU A 43 -3.30 -9.60 2.47
CA GLU A 43 -4.30 -10.63 2.72
C GLU A 43 -4.90 -11.17 1.41
N ILE A 44 -5.10 -10.34 0.37
CA ILE A 44 -5.48 -10.84 -0.97
C ILE A 44 -4.45 -11.83 -1.49
N LEU A 45 -3.16 -11.48 -1.43
CA LEU A 45 -2.08 -12.34 -1.89
C LEU A 45 -2.05 -13.65 -1.10
N LYS A 46 -2.13 -13.60 0.23
CA LYS A 46 -2.15 -14.79 1.09
C LYS A 46 -3.32 -15.70 0.77
N GLU A 47 -4.53 -15.16 0.75
CA GLU A 47 -5.75 -15.95 0.58
C GLU A 47 -5.80 -16.64 -0.78
N ASN A 48 -5.33 -15.98 -1.84
CA ASN A 48 -5.33 -16.55 -3.19
C ASN A 48 -4.16 -17.52 -3.44
N LEU A 49 -3.04 -17.35 -2.73
CA LEU A 49 -1.83 -18.15 -2.98
C LEU A 49 -1.64 -19.31 -2.00
N LYS A 50 -2.32 -19.33 -0.84
CA LYS A 50 -2.11 -20.33 0.24
C LYS A 50 -2.25 -21.79 -0.19
N ASN A 51 -3.02 -22.08 -1.23
CA ASN A 51 -3.26 -23.44 -1.72
C ASN A 51 -2.29 -23.88 -2.83
N TYR A 52 -1.43 -22.99 -3.32
CA TYR A 52 -0.43 -23.35 -4.33
C TYR A 52 0.79 -23.98 -3.68
N ASN A 53 1.22 -25.11 -4.24
CA ASN A 53 2.30 -25.91 -3.69
C ASN A 53 3.69 -25.63 -4.30
N SER A 54 3.83 -24.62 -5.16
CA SER A 54 5.12 -24.28 -5.76
C SER A 54 6.11 -23.73 -4.72
N LYS A 55 7.40 -23.94 -4.96
CA LYS A 55 8.47 -23.44 -4.10
C LYS A 55 8.41 -21.91 -4.01
N GLU A 56 8.23 -21.26 -5.16
CA GLU A 56 8.18 -19.81 -5.32
C GLU A 56 7.05 -19.20 -4.48
N VAL A 57 5.85 -19.81 -4.50
CA VAL A 57 4.73 -19.32 -3.69
C VAL A 57 5.00 -19.49 -2.20
N LYS A 58 5.52 -20.64 -1.76
CA LYS A 58 5.83 -20.88 -0.35
C LYS A 58 6.86 -19.88 0.19
N GLU A 59 7.90 -19.63 -0.60
CA GLU A 59 8.93 -18.64 -0.28
C GLU A 59 8.35 -17.23 -0.22
N PHE A 60 7.54 -16.84 -1.21
CA PHE A 60 6.87 -15.54 -1.22
C PHE A 60 5.94 -15.34 -0.02
N LEU A 61 5.11 -16.33 0.32
CA LEU A 61 4.21 -16.29 1.47
C LEU A 61 4.97 -16.15 2.79
N TYR A 62 6.14 -16.78 2.91
CA TYR A 62 7.02 -16.59 4.05
C TYR A 62 7.55 -15.15 4.12
N LEU A 63 8.05 -14.62 2.99
CA LEU A 63 8.65 -13.27 2.93
C LEU A 63 7.66 -12.15 3.24
N ILE A 64 6.40 -12.25 2.83
CA ILE A 64 5.38 -11.21 3.11
C ILE A 64 4.93 -11.17 4.58
N GLU A 65 5.34 -12.13 5.40
CA GLU A 65 5.12 -12.11 6.86
C GLU A 65 6.31 -11.54 7.64
N LEU A 66 7.45 -11.31 6.97
CA LEU A 66 8.64 -10.76 7.60
C LEU A 66 8.61 -9.22 7.68
N SER A 67 9.58 -8.66 8.40
CA SER A 67 9.75 -7.21 8.58
C SER A 67 9.97 -6.43 7.27
N ASN A 68 10.47 -7.09 6.22
CA ASN A 68 10.70 -6.50 4.90
C ASN A 68 9.48 -6.59 3.95
N SER A 69 8.34 -7.11 4.43
CA SER A 69 7.12 -7.34 3.64
C SER A 69 6.63 -6.14 2.83
N HIS A 70 6.79 -4.91 3.34
CA HIS A 70 6.47 -3.68 2.60
C HIS A 70 7.22 -3.55 1.27
N LYS A 71 8.50 -3.96 1.24
CA LYS A 71 9.30 -3.98 0.03
C LYS A 71 8.85 -5.12 -0.90
N ILE A 72 8.66 -6.32 -0.34
CA ILE A 72 8.27 -7.51 -1.11
C ILE A 72 6.96 -7.32 -1.87
N ILE A 73 5.94 -6.73 -1.25
CA ILE A 73 4.66 -6.44 -1.94
C ILE A 73 4.84 -5.40 -3.04
N LEU A 74 5.69 -4.39 -2.84
CA LEU A 74 5.98 -3.40 -3.87
C LEU A 74 6.77 -4.01 -5.04
N ASP A 75 7.71 -4.90 -4.77
CA ASP A 75 8.48 -5.60 -5.81
C ASP A 75 7.56 -6.52 -6.62
N PHE A 76 6.65 -7.24 -5.95
CA PHE A 76 5.58 -7.99 -6.62
C PHE A 76 4.76 -7.11 -7.59
N LEU A 77 4.26 -5.98 -7.11
CA LEU A 77 3.51 -5.04 -7.95
C LEU A 77 4.37 -4.42 -9.06
N ASN A 78 5.67 -4.25 -8.83
CA ASN A 78 6.62 -3.72 -9.80
C ASN A 78 6.89 -4.69 -10.95
N VAL A 79 6.94 -6.00 -10.67
CA VAL A 79 7.02 -7.03 -11.70
C VAL A 79 5.67 -7.15 -12.41
N LEU A 80 4.57 -7.22 -11.64
CA LEU A 80 3.22 -7.34 -12.17
C LEU A 80 2.87 -6.19 -13.14
N LYS A 81 3.26 -4.94 -12.86
CA LYS A 81 3.01 -3.82 -13.79
C LYS A 81 3.81 -3.89 -15.10
N LYS A 82 4.94 -4.62 -15.13
CA LYS A 82 5.75 -4.81 -16.34
C LYS A 82 5.11 -5.89 -17.21
N GLU A 83 4.61 -6.94 -16.58
CA GLU A 83 3.88 -8.04 -17.22
C GLU A 83 2.48 -7.63 -17.69
N ASP A 84 1.82 -6.75 -16.96
CA ASP A 84 0.51 -6.22 -17.32
C ASP A 84 0.38 -4.75 -16.87
N GLY A 85 0.42 -3.85 -17.87
CA GLY A 85 0.42 -2.41 -17.67
C GLY A 85 -0.79 -1.88 -16.88
N LYS A 86 -1.89 -2.64 -16.78
CA LYS A 86 -3.07 -2.24 -16.00
C LYS A 86 -2.75 -2.04 -14.51
N PHE A 87 -1.78 -2.78 -13.98
CA PHE A 87 -1.37 -2.69 -12.57
C PHE A 87 -0.43 -1.52 -12.27
N ARG A 88 -0.02 -0.74 -13.28
CA ARG A 88 0.79 0.47 -13.08
C ARG A 88 0.14 1.43 -12.08
N ARG A 89 -1.18 1.59 -12.13
CA ARG A 89 -1.92 2.47 -11.22
C ARG A 89 -1.87 1.97 -9.78
N VAL A 90 -1.96 0.66 -9.56
CA VAL A 90 -1.89 0.03 -8.24
C VAL A 90 -0.49 0.17 -7.64
N TYR A 91 0.54 -0.15 -8.43
CA TYR A 91 1.93 0.04 -8.02
C TYR A 91 2.21 1.49 -7.63
N ASN A 92 1.83 2.45 -8.50
CA ASN A 92 2.04 3.87 -8.23
C ASN A 92 1.30 4.33 -6.98
N ALA A 93 0.05 3.86 -6.78
CA ALA A 93 -0.74 4.20 -5.60
C ALA A 93 -0.06 3.73 -4.30
N LEU A 94 0.38 2.47 -4.23
CA LEU A 94 1.06 1.95 -3.04
C LEU A 94 2.42 2.62 -2.83
N SER A 95 3.17 2.89 -3.90
CA SER A 95 4.47 3.57 -3.81
C SER A 95 4.33 4.99 -3.26
N ILE A 96 3.34 5.75 -3.74
CA ILE A 96 3.07 7.10 -3.24
C ILE A 96 2.64 7.05 -1.77
N LEU A 97 1.76 6.12 -1.39
CA LEU A 97 1.35 5.95 0.00
C LEU A 97 2.51 5.58 0.92
N ARG A 98 3.42 4.71 0.47
CA ARG A 98 4.61 4.34 1.25
C ARG A 98 5.52 5.54 1.50
N ASP A 99 5.75 6.35 0.48
CA ASP A 99 6.60 7.52 0.59
C ASP A 99 5.96 8.60 1.47
N LEU A 100 4.66 8.84 1.32
CA LEU A 100 3.88 9.72 2.21
C LEU A 100 3.94 9.24 3.66
N ARG A 101 3.73 7.94 3.91
CA ARG A 101 3.83 7.37 5.26
C ARG A 101 5.23 7.53 5.84
N ASN A 102 6.28 7.26 5.06
CA ASN A 102 7.65 7.42 5.54
C ASN A 102 7.94 8.88 5.91
N ALA A 103 7.47 9.83 5.11
CA ALA A 103 7.59 11.24 5.44
C ALA A 103 6.79 11.61 6.70
N SER A 104 5.55 11.13 6.81
CA SER A 104 4.72 11.34 8.01
C SER A 104 5.38 10.84 9.29
N ASP A 105 6.02 9.67 9.24
CA ASP A 105 6.54 8.97 10.42
C ASP A 105 7.97 9.37 10.79
N TYR A 106 8.81 9.74 9.82
CA TYR A 106 10.26 9.92 10.04
C TYR A 106 10.78 11.32 9.73
N GLU A 107 10.11 12.11 8.89
CA GLU A 107 10.58 13.46 8.58
C GLU A 107 10.02 14.44 9.61
N LEU A 108 10.90 15.00 10.44
CA LEU A 108 10.54 15.93 11.51
C LEU A 108 10.27 17.35 11.02
N GLU A 109 10.70 17.67 9.80
CA GLU A 109 10.47 18.95 9.15
C GLU A 109 9.07 19.02 8.52
N ASN A 110 8.52 20.22 8.47
CA ASN A 110 7.27 20.51 7.77
C ASN A 110 7.37 21.90 7.10
N PRO A 111 7.34 21.99 5.75
CA PRO A 111 7.05 20.91 4.80
C PRO A 111 8.21 19.92 4.59
N ALA A 112 7.88 18.65 4.34
CA ALA A 112 8.85 17.56 4.15
C ALA A 112 9.10 17.23 2.66
N ARG A 113 10.33 16.89 2.29
CA ARG A 113 10.66 16.53 0.90
C ARG A 113 10.34 15.06 0.62
N ILE A 114 9.50 14.79 -0.39
CA ILE A 114 9.12 13.41 -0.75
C ILE A 114 9.62 13.03 -2.15
N LYS A 115 10.35 11.92 -2.24
CA LYS A 115 11.01 11.46 -3.49
C LYS A 115 10.03 11.21 -4.64
N SER A 116 8.94 10.47 -4.42
CA SER A 116 7.99 10.14 -5.50
C SER A 116 7.12 11.32 -5.96
N ILE A 117 6.86 12.30 -5.10
CA ILE A 117 5.96 13.42 -5.40
C ILE A 117 6.73 14.59 -6.02
N LYS A 118 8.07 14.63 -5.88
CA LYS A 118 8.96 15.66 -6.44
C LYS A 118 8.58 17.09 -6.00
N GLU A 119 7.90 17.22 -4.86
CA GLU A 119 7.51 18.48 -4.25
C GLU A 119 7.68 18.42 -2.72
N MET A 120 7.57 19.59 -2.09
CA MET A 120 7.55 19.72 -0.63
C MET A 120 6.12 19.47 -0.15
N VAL A 121 5.96 18.55 0.80
CA VAL A 121 4.68 18.12 1.35
C VAL A 121 4.43 18.84 2.67
N ASP A 122 3.48 19.76 2.66
CA ASP A 122 2.98 20.42 3.87
C ASP A 122 1.89 19.59 4.51
N PHE A 123 2.16 19.03 5.69
CA PHE A 123 1.21 18.22 6.44
C PHE A 123 0.10 19.03 7.11
N ASN A 124 0.15 20.37 7.10
CA ASN A 124 -1.00 21.20 7.47
C ASN A 124 -2.06 21.26 6.36
N ASN A 125 -1.70 20.85 5.13
CA ASN A 125 -2.59 20.84 3.99
C ASN A 125 -3.33 19.49 3.88
N ASN A 126 -4.66 19.54 3.88
CA ASN A 126 -5.51 18.35 3.75
C ASN A 126 -5.44 17.70 2.35
N TYR A 127 -4.80 18.35 1.37
CA TYR A 127 -4.57 17.78 0.05
C TYR A 127 -3.96 16.37 0.12
N TYR A 128 -2.96 16.14 0.97
CA TYR A 128 -2.27 14.85 1.06
C TYR A 128 -3.09 13.77 1.79
N VAL A 129 -4.04 14.18 2.63
CA VAL A 129 -5.09 13.28 3.16
C VAL A 129 -6.01 12.84 2.02
N GLY A 130 -6.53 13.79 1.23
CA GLY A 130 -7.37 13.48 0.07
C GLY A 130 -6.67 12.62 -0.98
N LEU A 131 -5.38 12.90 -1.23
CA LEU A 131 -4.53 12.09 -2.10
C LEU A 131 -4.38 10.66 -1.58
N SER A 132 -4.12 10.49 -0.27
CA SER A 132 -3.99 9.18 0.36
C SER A 132 -5.29 8.36 0.27
N LYS A 133 -6.44 9.00 0.55
CA LYS A 133 -7.77 8.40 0.38
C LYS A 133 -8.03 7.96 -1.07
N ASN A 134 -7.64 8.78 -2.05
CA ASN A 134 -7.72 8.44 -3.46
C ASN A 134 -6.84 7.22 -3.82
N LYS A 135 -5.60 7.17 -3.33
CA LYS A 135 -4.69 6.04 -3.58
C LYS A 135 -5.19 4.74 -2.97
N TYR A 136 -5.71 4.80 -1.74
CA TYR A 136 -6.38 3.66 -1.11
C TYR A 136 -7.53 3.13 -1.97
N ARG A 137 -8.42 4.01 -2.47
CA ARG A 137 -9.54 3.61 -3.35
C ARG A 137 -9.06 2.93 -4.64
N ILE A 138 -7.98 3.41 -5.27
CA ILE A 138 -7.39 2.76 -6.44
C ILE A 138 -6.99 1.31 -6.12
N ILE A 139 -6.37 1.09 -4.96
CA ILE A 139 -5.90 -0.23 -4.54
C ILE A 139 -7.10 -1.15 -4.26
N VAL A 140 -8.08 -0.70 -3.48
CA VAL A 140 -9.25 -1.52 -3.14
C VAL A 140 -10.08 -1.87 -4.37
N ASN A 141 -10.29 -0.92 -5.28
CA ASN A 141 -11.04 -1.15 -6.51
C ASN A 141 -10.33 -2.09 -7.49
N SER A 142 -9.02 -2.32 -7.32
CA SER A 142 -8.25 -3.27 -8.14
C SER A 142 -8.32 -4.72 -7.65
N LYS A 143 -9.09 -5.01 -6.59
CA LYS A 143 -9.18 -6.35 -5.98
C LYS A 143 -9.45 -7.45 -7.00
N SER A 144 -10.52 -7.33 -7.78
CA SER A 144 -10.91 -8.35 -8.75
C SER A 144 -9.85 -8.56 -9.83
N ASP A 145 -9.20 -7.49 -10.28
CA ASP A 145 -8.09 -7.56 -11.23
C ASP A 145 -6.90 -8.35 -10.67
N ILE A 146 -6.55 -8.10 -9.40
CA ILE A 146 -5.48 -8.81 -8.71
C ILE A 146 -5.86 -10.27 -8.52
N GLU A 147 -7.05 -10.56 -7.99
CA GLU A 147 -7.53 -11.94 -7.79
C GLU A 147 -7.56 -12.72 -9.10
N ASN A 148 -7.97 -12.08 -10.20
CA ASN A 148 -8.00 -12.73 -11.51
C ASN A 148 -6.61 -13.12 -12.03
N ILE A 149 -5.58 -12.29 -11.81
CA ILE A 149 -4.23 -12.66 -12.24
C ILE A 149 -3.61 -13.73 -11.34
N LEU A 150 -3.99 -13.77 -10.06
CA LEU A 150 -3.49 -14.76 -9.11
C LEU A 150 -4.03 -16.17 -9.39
N LYS A 151 -5.11 -16.32 -10.18
CA LYS A 151 -5.64 -17.63 -10.61
C LYS A 151 -4.73 -18.38 -11.57
N ASP A 152 -3.88 -17.67 -12.32
CA ASP A 152 -2.93 -18.26 -13.27
C ASP A 152 -1.59 -18.53 -12.58
N ILE A 153 -1.42 -19.76 -12.08
CA ILE A 153 -0.22 -20.17 -11.36
C ILE A 153 1.06 -20.08 -12.21
N SER A 154 0.97 -20.25 -13.53
CA SER A 154 2.14 -20.14 -14.41
C SER A 154 2.61 -18.70 -14.46
N LYS A 155 1.67 -17.76 -14.61
CA LYS A 155 1.96 -16.32 -14.57
C LYS A 155 2.45 -15.88 -13.18
N VAL A 156 1.84 -16.36 -12.11
CA VAL A 156 2.28 -16.08 -10.74
C VAL A 156 3.72 -16.55 -10.52
N ASN A 157 4.06 -17.81 -10.84
CA ASN A 157 5.41 -18.31 -10.66
C ASN A 157 6.44 -17.53 -11.50
N LYS A 158 6.08 -17.11 -12.72
CA LYS A 158 6.93 -16.22 -13.52
C LYS A 158 7.22 -14.92 -12.78
N ILE A 159 6.18 -14.25 -12.26
CA ILE A 159 6.31 -13.00 -11.49
C ILE A 159 7.20 -13.22 -10.26
N LEU A 160 6.97 -14.29 -9.50
CA LEU A 160 7.68 -14.55 -8.24
C LEU A 160 9.17 -14.84 -8.43
N ARG A 161 9.60 -15.32 -9.60
CA ARG A 161 11.02 -15.56 -9.91
C ARG A 161 11.82 -14.27 -10.18
N GLU A 162 11.13 -13.15 -10.39
CA GLU A 162 11.75 -11.85 -10.67
C GLU A 162 11.83 -10.92 -9.45
N ILE A 163 11.34 -11.39 -8.29
CA ILE A 163 11.33 -10.66 -7.01
C ILE A 163 12.52 -11.09 -6.17
#